data_AF-A0A9D2UWL8-F1
#
_entry.id   AF-A0A9D2UWL8-F1
#
_cell.length_a   1.000
_cell.length_b   1.000
_cell.length_c   1.000
_cell.angle_alpha   90.00
_cell.angle_beta   90.00
_cell.angle_gamma   90.00
#
_symmetry.space_group_name_H-M   'P 1'
#
loop_
_entity.id
_entity.type
_entity.pdbx_description
1 polymer ?
#
loop_
_entity_poly.entity_id
_entity_poly.type
_entity_poly.pdbx_seq_one_letter_code
_entity_poly.pdbx_strand_id
1 'polypeptide(L)'
;MAQYGFYFDQTACIGCKTCQIACRDKNNLYNVGEILRDVETIEEGEFPNVRYYSISRSCNHCEMPMCMANCSTGAITKDEDTGVVIIDEEMCIGCKNCVEACPYGEPIYLEETGVVTKCDSCIKLREKGEQPACVAACPLRALDFGDLDELRAKYGDDLVSDIKGLPSSSETTPSLLIKARDVALVS
;
A
#
# COMPACT_ATOMS: atom_id res chain seq x y z
N MET A 1 -9.69 -2.69 18.62
CA MET A 1 -8.90 -3.53 17.71
C MET A 1 -7.89 -2.61 17.06
N ALA A 2 -6.63 -3.04 16.98
CA ALA A 2 -5.60 -2.23 16.34
C ALA A 2 -5.84 -2.25 14.82
N GLN A 3 -5.51 -1.16 14.14
CA GLN A 3 -5.55 -1.11 12.68
C GLN A 3 -4.16 -0.71 12.21
N TYR A 4 -3.49 -1.64 11.53
CA TYR A 4 -2.15 -1.43 11.04
C TYR A 4 -2.20 -0.82 9.65
N GLY A 5 -1.26 0.06 9.35
CA GLY A 5 -1.21 0.78 8.10
C GLY A 5 0.18 1.33 7.80
N PHE A 6 0.28 1.95 6.62
CA PHE A 6 1.51 2.63 6.21
C PHE A 6 1.47 4.10 6.61
N TYR A 7 2.60 4.60 7.10
CA TYR A 7 2.94 6.01 7.05
C TYR A 7 3.84 6.27 5.83
N PHE A 8 3.56 7.36 5.11
CA PHE A 8 4.35 7.81 3.97
C PHE A 8 4.66 9.30 4.05
N ASP A 9 5.95 9.64 4.16
CA ASP A 9 6.44 11.01 4.07
C ASP A 9 6.69 11.41 2.60
N GLN A 10 5.68 12.00 1.98
CA GLN A 10 5.76 12.49 0.61
C GLN A 10 6.70 13.70 0.48
N THR A 11 6.93 14.43 1.56
CA THR A 11 7.85 15.57 1.57
C THR A 11 9.30 15.10 1.45
N ALA A 12 9.63 13.95 2.04
CA ALA A 12 10.94 13.32 1.96
C ALA A 12 11.12 12.43 0.72
N CYS A 13 10.07 11.79 0.21
CA CYS A 13 10.20 10.84 -0.90
C CYS A 13 10.69 11.47 -2.21
N ILE A 14 11.74 10.88 -2.80
CA ILE A 14 12.33 11.29 -4.09
C ILE A 14 11.99 10.36 -5.26
N GLY A 15 11.09 9.38 -5.05
CA GLY A 15 10.68 8.48 -6.13
C GLY A 15 11.74 7.47 -6.59
N CYS A 16 12.76 7.16 -5.77
CA CYS A 16 13.91 6.33 -6.15
C CYS A 16 13.62 4.85 -6.44
N LYS A 17 12.39 4.37 -6.17
CA LYS A 17 11.92 2.99 -6.41
C LYS A 17 12.66 1.88 -5.62
N THR A 18 13.51 2.22 -4.65
CA THR A 18 14.18 1.21 -3.81
C THR A 18 13.18 0.34 -3.04
N CYS A 19 12.10 0.93 -2.51
CA CYS A 19 11.04 0.20 -1.80
C CYS A 19 10.28 -0.78 -2.71
N GLN A 20 10.11 -0.44 -3.99
CA GLN A 20 9.50 -1.30 -5.01
C GLN A 20 10.40 -2.51 -5.31
N ILE A 21 11.70 -2.28 -5.54
CA ILE A 21 12.65 -3.37 -5.80
C ILE A 21 12.79 -4.30 -4.59
N ALA A 22 12.91 -3.74 -3.37
CA ALA A 22 12.97 -4.55 -2.16
C ALA A 22 11.71 -5.40 -1.94
N CYS A 23 10.53 -4.85 -2.28
CA CYS A 23 9.28 -5.59 -2.20
C CYS A 23 9.23 -6.74 -3.22
N ARG A 24 9.68 -6.51 -4.45
CA ARG A 24 9.74 -7.57 -5.48
C ARG A 24 10.70 -8.67 -5.09
N ASP A 25 11.90 -8.31 -4.64
CA ASP A 25 12.94 -9.26 -4.21
C ASP A 25 12.45 -10.14 -3.06
N LYS A 26 11.91 -9.53 -1.98
CA LYS A 26 11.34 -10.28 -0.83
C LYS A 26 10.24 -11.27 -1.25
N ASN A 27 9.43 -10.91 -2.26
CA ASN A 27 8.28 -11.71 -2.68
C ASN A 27 8.57 -12.60 -3.90
N ASN A 28 9.81 -12.66 -4.40
CA ASN A 28 10.20 -13.41 -5.59
C ASN A 28 9.39 -13.06 -6.87
N LEU A 29 9.04 -11.78 -7.02
CA LEU A 29 8.23 -11.29 -8.14
C LEU A 29 9.11 -10.86 -9.31
N TYR A 30 9.63 -11.83 -10.06
CA TYR A 30 10.62 -11.57 -11.12
C TYR A 30 10.00 -11.27 -12.48
N ASN A 31 8.73 -11.64 -12.71
CA ASN A 31 8.09 -11.37 -14.00
C ASN A 31 7.77 -9.89 -14.16
N VAL A 32 7.68 -9.45 -15.43
CA VAL A 32 7.37 -8.06 -15.77
C VAL A 32 5.93 -7.75 -15.35
N GLY A 33 5.74 -6.63 -14.64
CA GLY A 33 4.42 -6.18 -14.21
C GLY A 33 3.99 -6.69 -12.83
N GLU A 34 4.67 -7.68 -12.26
CA GLU A 34 4.40 -8.15 -10.89
C GLU A 34 4.98 -7.18 -9.86
N ILE A 35 4.14 -6.21 -9.45
CA ILE A 35 4.53 -5.11 -8.57
C ILE A 35 3.49 -5.01 -7.43
N LEU A 36 3.93 -5.28 -6.19
CA LEU A 36 3.10 -5.15 -4.98
C LEU A 36 3.29 -3.83 -4.22
N ARG A 37 4.33 -3.10 -4.59
CA ARG A 37 4.54 -1.72 -4.16
C ARG A 37 5.07 -0.95 -5.36
N ASP A 38 4.30 0.03 -5.79
CA ASP A 38 4.58 0.84 -6.97
C ASP A 38 5.00 2.26 -6.57
N VAL A 39 5.86 2.87 -7.37
CA VAL A 39 6.30 4.25 -7.16
C VAL A 39 6.14 5.04 -8.44
N GLU A 40 5.27 6.04 -8.39
CA GLU A 40 4.95 6.94 -9.49
C GLU A 40 5.34 8.37 -9.14
N THR A 41 5.78 9.15 -10.13
CA THR A 41 6.02 10.59 -9.99
C THR A 41 5.01 11.32 -10.85
N ILE A 42 4.31 12.28 -10.23
CA ILE A 42 3.29 13.11 -10.86
C ILE A 42 3.85 14.52 -10.99
N GLU A 43 3.70 15.10 -12.17
CA GLU A 43 4.08 16.47 -12.50
C GLU A 43 2.82 17.35 -12.60
N GLU A 44 2.87 18.55 -12.04
CA GLU A 44 1.76 19.50 -11.98
C GLU A 44 2.24 20.91 -12.36
N GLY A 45 1.32 21.69 -12.92
CA GLY A 45 1.56 23.07 -13.31
C GLY A 45 2.22 23.22 -14.68
N GLU A 46 2.49 24.46 -15.05
CA GLU A 46 3.06 24.84 -16.35
C GLU A 46 4.27 25.75 -16.13
N PHE A 47 5.18 25.83 -17.12
CA PHE A 47 6.36 26.70 -17.04
C PHE A 47 5.96 28.17 -16.77
N PRO A 48 6.61 28.87 -15.80
CA PRO A 48 7.77 28.48 -15.00
C PRO A 48 7.44 27.83 -13.63
N ASN A 49 6.17 27.53 -13.37
CA ASN A 49 5.67 27.05 -12.08
C ASN A 49 5.43 25.54 -12.05
N VAL A 50 6.31 24.75 -12.66
CA VAL A 50 6.23 23.28 -12.62
C VAL A 50 6.60 22.78 -11.23
N ARG A 51 5.85 21.80 -10.75
CA ARG A 51 6.03 21.10 -9.48
C ARG A 51 5.89 19.61 -9.71
N TYR A 52 6.44 18.81 -8.81
CA TYR A 52 6.25 17.36 -8.84
C TYR A 52 6.23 16.78 -7.43
N TYR A 53 5.66 15.59 -7.33
CA TYR A 53 5.66 14.78 -6.13
C TYR A 53 5.65 13.30 -6.52
N SER A 54 6.10 12.44 -5.63
CA SER A 54 6.07 10.99 -5.85
C SER A 54 5.09 10.33 -4.89
N ILE A 55 4.43 9.27 -5.33
CA ILE A 55 3.56 8.43 -4.51
C ILE A 55 4.18 7.04 -4.44
N SER A 56 4.33 6.48 -3.23
CA SER A 56 4.63 5.06 -3.04
C SER A 56 3.33 4.34 -2.65
N ARG A 57 2.76 3.59 -3.59
CA ARG A 57 1.51 2.84 -3.41
C ARG A 57 1.79 1.38 -3.05
N SER A 58 0.93 0.80 -2.24
CA SER A 58 0.87 -0.63 -1.89
C SER A 58 -0.49 -0.88 -1.25
N CYS A 59 -0.91 -2.15 -1.12
CA CYS A 59 -2.16 -2.49 -0.43
C CYS A 59 -2.33 -1.71 0.88
N ASN A 60 -3.44 -0.97 0.98
CA ASN A 60 -3.75 -0.13 2.12
C ASN A 60 -4.30 -0.90 3.32
N HIS A 61 -4.51 -2.22 3.21
CA HIS A 61 -5.12 -3.06 4.27
C HIS A 61 -6.35 -2.36 4.91
N CYS A 62 -7.27 -1.92 4.05
CA CYS A 62 -8.33 -0.99 4.39
C CYS A 62 -9.22 -1.49 5.53
N GLU A 63 -9.83 -0.55 6.26
CA GLU A 63 -10.81 -0.86 7.29
C GLU A 63 -12.03 -1.58 6.69
N MET A 64 -12.52 -1.10 5.54
CA MET A 64 -13.60 -1.68 4.74
C MET A 64 -13.05 -2.24 3.41
N PRO A 65 -12.43 -3.42 3.40
CA PRO A 65 -11.77 -3.96 2.22
C PRO A 65 -12.76 -4.49 1.19
N MET A 66 -12.96 -3.74 0.10
CA MET A 66 -13.80 -4.17 -1.04
C MET A 66 -13.33 -5.48 -1.66
N CYS A 67 -12.01 -5.74 -1.70
CA CYS A 67 -11.47 -7.00 -2.21
C CYS A 67 -11.95 -8.21 -1.39
N MET A 68 -12.07 -8.05 -0.07
CA MET A 68 -12.58 -9.08 0.84
C MET A 68 -14.08 -9.32 0.61
N ALA A 69 -14.87 -8.24 0.54
CA ALA A 69 -16.31 -8.31 0.31
C ALA A 69 -16.68 -8.99 -1.02
N ASN A 70 -15.79 -8.95 -2.02
CA ASN A 70 -15.99 -9.53 -3.34
C ASN A 70 -15.31 -10.90 -3.54
N CYS A 71 -14.70 -11.47 -2.49
CA CYS A 71 -14.10 -12.80 -2.56
C CYS A 71 -15.17 -13.88 -2.33
N SER A 72 -15.56 -14.59 -3.38
CA SER A 72 -16.60 -15.63 -3.30
C SER A 72 -16.19 -16.88 -2.55
N THR A 73 -14.88 -17.15 -2.43
CA THR A 73 -14.36 -18.35 -1.74
C THR A 73 -14.05 -18.11 -0.27
N GLY A 74 -14.04 -16.86 0.19
CA GLY A 74 -13.56 -16.50 1.52
C GLY A 74 -12.03 -16.56 1.67
N ALA A 75 -11.27 -16.64 0.57
CA ALA A 75 -9.81 -16.65 0.58
C ALA A 75 -9.19 -15.36 1.13
N ILE A 76 -9.93 -14.24 1.13
CA ILE A 76 -9.45 -12.98 1.66
C ILE A 76 -10.06 -12.78 3.05
N THR A 77 -9.21 -12.57 4.05
CA THR A 77 -9.62 -12.35 5.45
C THR A 77 -8.93 -11.12 6.01
N LYS A 78 -9.46 -10.61 7.13
CA LYS A 78 -8.86 -9.51 7.90
C LYS A 78 -8.44 -10.07 9.26
N ASP A 79 -7.17 -9.89 9.60
CA ASP A 79 -6.62 -10.28 10.88
C ASP A 79 -7.27 -9.47 12.02
N GLU A 80 -7.75 -10.14 13.07
CA GLU A 80 -8.52 -9.50 14.15
C GLU A 80 -7.65 -8.66 15.08
N ASP A 81 -6.38 -9.03 15.22
CA ASP A 81 -5.43 -8.36 16.12
C ASP A 81 -4.86 -7.09 15.48
N THR A 82 -4.50 -7.16 14.20
CA THR A 82 -3.76 -6.09 13.49
C THR A 82 -4.58 -5.36 12.43
N GLY A 83 -5.75 -5.89 12.02
CA GLY A 83 -6.54 -5.33 10.93
C GLY A 83 -5.92 -5.52 9.54
N VAL A 84 -4.85 -6.31 9.42
CA VAL A 84 -4.18 -6.59 8.15
C VAL A 84 -5.05 -7.54 7.31
N VAL A 85 -5.42 -7.09 6.11
CA VAL A 85 -6.09 -7.94 5.13
C VAL A 85 -5.07 -8.91 4.52
N ILE A 86 -5.38 -10.20 4.38
CA ILE A 86 -4.50 -11.23 3.82
C ILE A 86 -5.25 -12.08 2.78
N ILE A 87 -4.51 -12.77 1.90
CA ILE A 87 -5.07 -13.74 0.95
C ILE A 87 -4.49 -15.11 1.29
N ASP A 88 -5.36 -16.08 1.49
CA ASP A 88 -5.03 -17.50 1.44
C ASP A 88 -5.00 -17.95 -0.03
N GLU A 89 -3.79 -18.17 -0.54
CA GLU A 89 -3.57 -18.56 -1.93
C GLU A 89 -4.06 -19.99 -2.22
N GLU A 90 -4.19 -20.87 -1.21
CA GLU A 90 -4.71 -22.24 -1.38
C GLU A 90 -6.23 -22.24 -1.61
N MET A 91 -6.94 -21.26 -1.04
CA MET A 91 -8.38 -21.06 -1.24
C MET A 91 -8.71 -20.19 -2.46
N CYS A 92 -7.70 -19.58 -3.09
CA CYS A 92 -7.89 -18.69 -4.22
C CYS A 92 -8.16 -19.51 -5.50
N ILE A 93 -9.26 -19.19 -6.19
CA ILE A 93 -9.62 -19.84 -7.47
C ILE A 93 -9.25 -18.99 -8.70
N GLY A 94 -8.51 -17.89 -8.52
CA GLY A 94 -8.04 -17.07 -9.64
C GLY A 94 -9.12 -16.28 -10.38
N CYS A 95 -10.31 -16.06 -9.80
CA CYS A 95 -11.44 -15.41 -10.48
C CYS A 95 -11.26 -13.91 -10.76
N LYS A 96 -10.23 -13.26 -10.19
CA LYS A 96 -9.88 -11.84 -10.38
C LYS A 96 -10.92 -10.81 -9.90
N ASN A 97 -12.05 -11.20 -9.32
CA ASN A 97 -13.04 -10.25 -8.77
C ASN A 97 -12.44 -9.25 -7.76
N CYS A 98 -11.51 -9.72 -6.91
CA CYS A 98 -10.84 -8.86 -5.94
C CYS A 98 -9.87 -7.85 -6.58
N VAL A 99 -9.33 -8.17 -7.77
CA VAL A 99 -8.49 -7.27 -8.58
C VAL A 99 -9.36 -6.14 -9.11
N GLU A 100 -10.52 -6.47 -9.70
CA GLU A 100 -11.46 -5.49 -10.26
C GLU A 100 -12.11 -4.62 -9.18
N ALA A 101 -12.40 -5.19 -8.01
CA ALA A 101 -13.08 -4.49 -6.92
C ALA A 101 -12.18 -3.53 -6.12
N CYS A 102 -10.85 -3.63 -6.23
CA CYS A 102 -9.95 -2.77 -5.46
C CYS A 102 -9.76 -1.42 -6.17
N PRO A 103 -10.21 -0.30 -5.58
CA PRO A 103 -10.09 1.01 -6.24
C PRO A 103 -8.63 1.44 -6.44
N TYR A 104 -7.71 0.89 -5.65
CA TYR A 104 -6.27 1.15 -5.72
C TYR A 104 -5.52 0.23 -6.69
N GLY A 105 -6.16 -0.81 -7.24
CA GLY A 105 -5.51 -1.77 -8.15
C GLY A 105 -4.41 -2.63 -7.52
N GLU A 106 -4.49 -2.88 -6.20
CA GLU A 106 -3.38 -3.47 -5.42
C GLU A 106 -3.29 -5.01 -5.46
N PRO A 107 -4.39 -5.78 -5.53
CA PRO A 107 -4.31 -7.21 -5.81
C PRO A 107 -3.87 -7.44 -7.25
N ILE A 108 -2.86 -8.29 -7.44
CA ILE A 108 -2.34 -8.66 -8.76
C ILE A 108 -2.61 -10.14 -9.01
N TYR A 109 -2.94 -10.47 -10.25
CA TYR A 109 -3.04 -11.87 -10.68
C TYR A 109 -1.70 -12.36 -11.18
N LEU A 110 -1.24 -13.49 -10.64
CA LEU A 110 -0.01 -14.15 -11.07
C LEU A 110 -0.36 -15.20 -12.12
N GLU A 111 0.02 -14.94 -13.37
CA GLU A 111 -0.26 -15.86 -14.49
C GLU A 111 0.43 -17.22 -14.32
N GLU A 112 1.58 -17.27 -13.65
CA GLU A 112 2.35 -18.49 -13.42
C GLU A 112 1.64 -19.47 -12.47
N THR A 113 1.05 -18.96 -11.38
CA THR A 113 0.42 -19.77 -10.35
C THR A 113 -1.10 -19.85 -10.48
N GLY A 114 -1.70 -18.97 -11.28
CA GLY A 114 -3.15 -18.91 -11.49
C GLY A 114 -3.93 -18.34 -10.31
N VAL A 115 -3.27 -17.68 -9.36
CA VAL A 115 -3.88 -17.10 -8.16
C VAL A 115 -3.65 -15.59 -8.07
N VAL A 116 -4.46 -14.93 -7.24
CA VAL A 116 -4.27 -13.51 -6.91
C VAL A 116 -3.42 -13.40 -5.67
N THR A 117 -2.42 -12.51 -5.70
CA THR A 117 -1.63 -12.13 -4.53
C THR A 117 -1.71 -10.62 -4.30
N LYS A 118 -1.25 -10.15 -3.14
CA LYS A 118 -1.15 -8.72 -2.81
C LYS A 118 -0.13 -8.51 -1.70
N CYS A 119 0.20 -7.26 -1.39
CA CYS A 119 1.02 -6.95 -0.21
C CYS A 119 0.42 -7.60 1.05
N ASP A 120 1.27 -8.34 1.77
CA ASP A 120 0.99 -9.07 3.01
C ASP A 120 1.49 -8.32 4.25
N SER A 121 1.86 -7.04 4.10
CA SER A 121 2.59 -6.24 5.09
C SER A 121 3.87 -6.90 5.62
N CYS A 122 4.48 -7.81 4.83
CA CYS A 122 5.61 -8.63 5.24
C CYS A 122 5.38 -9.35 6.58
N ILE A 123 4.20 -9.95 6.78
CA ILE A 123 3.81 -10.59 8.05
C ILE A 123 4.88 -11.52 8.64
N LYS A 124 5.51 -12.37 7.82
CA LYS A 124 6.58 -13.28 8.24
C LYS A 124 7.87 -12.59 8.72
N LEU A 125 8.13 -11.37 8.28
CA LEU A 125 9.22 -10.54 8.80
C LEU A 125 8.80 -9.91 10.13
N ARG A 126 7.57 -9.39 10.20
CA ARG A 126 7.03 -8.76 11.42
C ARG A 126 6.93 -9.74 12.59
N GLU A 127 6.58 -11.00 12.34
CA GLU A 127 6.58 -12.08 13.35
C GLU A 127 7.97 -12.32 13.97
N LYS A 128 9.05 -11.93 13.27
CA LYS A 128 10.43 -12.01 13.75
C LYS A 128 10.93 -10.70 14.38
N GLY A 129 10.06 -9.69 14.50
CA GLY A 129 10.42 -8.35 14.96
C GLY A 129 11.14 -7.50 13.91
N GLU A 130 11.12 -7.90 12.63
CA GLU A 130 11.70 -7.13 11.54
C GLU A 130 10.68 -6.17 10.91
N GLN A 131 11.18 -5.11 10.27
CA GLN A 131 10.34 -4.18 9.50
C GLN A 131 9.95 -4.79 8.14
N PRO A 132 8.84 -4.33 7.54
CA PRO A 132 8.56 -4.65 6.14
C PRO A 132 9.73 -4.26 5.24
N ALA A 133 10.03 -5.09 4.23
CA ALA A 133 11.20 -4.90 3.37
C ALA A 133 11.23 -3.51 2.71
N CYS A 134 10.07 -2.99 2.31
CA CYS A 134 9.94 -1.67 1.71
C CYS A 134 10.24 -0.51 2.69
N VAL A 135 9.96 -0.68 3.98
CA VAL A 135 10.27 0.26 5.06
C VAL A 135 11.76 0.21 5.36
N ALA A 136 12.29 -1.00 5.58
CA ALA A 136 13.70 -1.22 5.91
C ALA A 136 14.64 -0.67 4.83
N ALA A 137 14.27 -0.86 3.56
CA ALA A 137 15.08 -0.46 2.40
C ALA A 137 14.97 1.03 2.03
N CYS A 138 14.04 1.79 2.60
CA CYS A 138 13.86 3.20 2.21
C CYS A 138 15.07 4.05 2.66
N PRO A 139 15.88 4.58 1.73
CA PRO A 139 17.10 5.32 2.10
C PRO A 139 16.78 6.66 2.78
N LEU A 140 15.59 7.22 2.51
CA LEU A 140 15.16 8.49 3.06
C LEU A 140 14.28 8.36 4.30
N ARG A 141 14.03 7.12 4.77
CA ARG A 141 13.12 6.84 5.89
C ARG A 141 11.74 7.48 5.71
N ALA A 142 11.29 7.58 4.46
CA ALA A 142 10.01 8.16 4.09
C ALA A 142 8.82 7.21 4.32
N LEU A 143 9.05 6.04 4.89
CA LEU A 143 8.06 4.99 5.04
C LEU A 143 8.15 4.42 6.45
N ASP A 144 7.01 4.17 7.06
CA ASP A 144 6.88 3.39 8.29
C ASP A 144 5.63 2.50 8.21
N PHE A 145 5.53 1.51 9.11
CA PHE A 145 4.40 0.61 9.16
C PHE A 145 4.15 0.18 10.61
N GLY A 146 2.90 0.23 11.04
CA GLY A 146 2.49 -0.10 12.40
C GLY A 146 1.05 0.27 12.67
N ASP A 147 0.68 0.26 13.94
CA ASP A 147 -0.63 0.72 14.40
C ASP A 147 -0.85 2.20 14.03
N LEU A 148 -2.02 2.52 13.49
CA LEU A 148 -2.32 3.87 12.99
C LEU A 148 -2.34 4.93 14.11
N ASP A 149 -2.78 4.58 15.33
CA ASP A 149 -2.82 5.53 16.45
C ASP A 149 -1.39 5.82 16.94
N GLU A 150 -0.53 4.79 17.01
CA GLU A 150 0.89 4.96 17.31
C GLU A 150 1.61 5.80 16.24
N LEU A 151 1.31 5.58 14.97
CA LEU A 151 1.87 6.35 13.87
C LEU A 151 1.44 7.82 13.92
N ARG A 152 0.16 8.11 14.23
CA ARG A 152 -0.32 9.49 14.44
C ARG A 152 0.37 10.14 15.64
N ALA A 153 0.50 9.43 16.75
CA ALA A 153 1.22 9.92 17.92
C ALA A 153 2.69 10.25 17.61
N LYS A 154 3.34 9.46 16.74
CA LYS A 154 4.74 9.64 16.35
C LYS A 154 4.97 10.77 15.34
N TYR A 155 4.10 10.90 14.34
CA TYR A 155 4.31 11.79 13.19
C TYR A 155 3.45 13.06 13.22
N GLY A 156 2.49 13.15 14.14
CA GLY A 156 1.56 14.27 14.29
C GLY A 156 0.23 14.04 13.57
N ASP A 157 -0.67 15.00 13.73
CA ASP A 157 -2.05 14.89 13.25
C ASP A 157 -2.28 15.44 11.83
N ASP A 158 -1.30 16.18 11.29
CA ASP A 158 -1.37 16.76 9.93
C ASP A 158 -1.04 15.71 8.85
N LEU A 159 -1.81 14.63 8.86
CA LEU A 159 -1.67 13.47 7.98
C LEU A 159 -2.99 13.21 7.27
N VAL A 160 -2.92 13.00 5.96
CA VAL A 160 -4.08 12.79 5.10
C VAL A 160 -4.08 11.39 4.49
N SER A 161 -5.24 10.94 4.02
CA SER A 161 -5.38 9.74 3.20
C SER A 161 -5.87 10.05 1.79
N ASP A 162 -6.20 11.32 1.51
CA ASP A 162 -6.69 11.82 0.23
C ASP A 162 -5.65 12.76 -0.38
N ILE A 163 -5.11 12.36 -1.52
CA ILE A 163 -4.23 13.18 -2.36
C ILE A 163 -4.64 12.99 -3.82
N LYS A 164 -4.28 13.96 -4.66
CA LYS A 164 -4.33 13.79 -6.11
C LYS A 164 -3.55 12.53 -6.51
N GLY A 165 -4.12 11.75 -7.41
CA GLY A 165 -3.55 10.47 -7.87
C GLY A 165 -3.92 9.24 -7.04
N LEU A 166 -4.74 9.40 -5.98
CA LEU A 166 -5.36 8.27 -5.26
C LEU A 166 -6.89 8.33 -5.32
N PRO A 167 -7.58 7.17 -5.29
CA PRO A 167 -9.01 7.08 -5.04
C PRO A 167 -9.43 7.71 -3.71
N SER A 168 -10.71 8.05 -3.57
CA SER A 168 -11.25 8.67 -2.37
C SER A 168 -11.14 7.73 -1.17
N SER A 169 -10.64 8.23 -0.05
CA SER A 169 -10.52 7.46 1.19
C SER A 169 -11.87 6.97 1.71
N SER A 170 -12.96 7.67 1.40
CA SER A 170 -14.32 7.28 1.79
C SER A 170 -14.81 5.98 1.17
N GLU A 171 -14.20 5.50 0.07
CA GLU A 171 -14.61 4.26 -0.60
C GLU A 171 -14.30 3.02 0.24
N THR A 172 -13.19 3.04 0.99
CA THR A 172 -12.71 1.85 1.72
C THR A 172 -12.16 2.13 3.11
N THR A 173 -11.99 3.40 3.50
CA THR A 173 -11.26 3.83 4.70
C THR A 173 -9.86 3.18 4.75
N PRO A 174 -8.94 3.59 3.86
CA PRO A 174 -7.62 2.99 3.72
C PRO A 174 -6.76 3.21 4.97
N SER A 175 -5.96 2.19 5.35
CA SER A 175 -4.99 2.29 6.45
C SER A 175 -3.69 2.91 5.95
N LEU A 176 -3.77 4.18 5.58
CA LEU A 176 -2.69 4.96 4.98
C LEU A 176 -2.66 6.38 5.54
N LEU A 177 -1.51 6.78 6.07
CA LEU A 177 -1.24 8.13 6.56
C LEU A 177 -0.16 8.77 5.71
N ILE A 178 -0.47 9.90 5.10
CA ILE A 178 0.43 10.60 4.19
C ILE A 178 0.74 11.97 4.78
N LYS A 179 2.03 12.25 4.99
CA LYS A 179 2.51 13.61 5.13
C LYS A 179 2.69 14.19 3.73
N ALA A 180 1.63 14.81 3.22
CA ALA A 180 1.53 15.23 1.83
C ALA A 180 2.36 16.49 1.54
N ARG A 181 2.76 16.66 0.28
CA ARG A 181 3.21 17.96 -0.24
C ARG A 181 1.98 18.77 -0.63
N ASP A 182 2.02 20.08 -0.45
CA ASP A 182 0.90 20.98 -0.78
C ASP A 182 0.37 20.79 -2.21
N VAL A 183 1.25 20.55 -3.18
CA VAL A 183 0.88 20.33 -4.59
C VAL A 183 0.00 19.08 -4.80
N ALA A 184 0.11 18.09 -3.91
CA ALA A 184 -0.62 16.84 -3.96
C ALA A 184 -1.97 16.89 -3.23
N LEU A 185 -2.22 17.91 -2.40
CA LEU A 185 -3.49 18.05 -1.70
C LEU A 185 -4.64 18.27 -2.68
N VAL A 186 -5.78 17.64 -2.39
CA VAL A 186 -7.03 17.84 -3.14
C VAL A 186 -7.58 19.21 -2.73
N SER A 187 -7.81 20.08 -3.71
CA SER A 187 -8.37 21.43 -3.53
C SER A 187 -9.88 21.41 -3.37
#